data_AF-A0A7C3D3R4-F1
#
_entry.id   AF-A0A7C3D3R4-F1
#
_cell.length_a   1.000
_cell.length_b   1.000
_cell.length_c   1.000
_cell.angle_alpha   90.00
_cell.angle_beta   90.00
_cell.angle_gamma   90.00
#
_symmetry.space_group_name_H-M   'P 1'
#
loop_
_entity.id
_entity.type
_entity.pdbx_description
1 polymer ?
#
loop_
_entity_poly.entity_id
_entity_poly.type
_entity_poly.pdbx_seq_one_letter_code
_entity_poly.pdbx_strand_id
1 'polypeptide(L)'
;MERESMVHALELIRPMLAAGGVLVDIHPRPEPPPIEVRLGREIYPVGWVREADDYVEYVWADEALATAVARGLYTREKQGSFAFTTYTASILELRDHLAETWTDAIIDEAVIGQALDLMQTVQPDKEVILREVVKIARLKPL
;
A
#
# COMPACT_ATOMS: atom_id res chain seq x y z
N MET A 1 0.90 -14.21 -7.49
CA MET A 1 -0.29 -14.59 -8.28
C MET A 1 -0.17 -14.04 -9.70
N GLU A 2 -0.37 -14.84 -10.75
CA GLU A 2 -0.20 -14.34 -12.14
C GLU A 2 -1.34 -13.41 -12.59
N ARG A 3 -1.02 -12.39 -13.41
CA ARG A 3 -1.96 -11.37 -13.94
C ARG A 3 -3.24 -11.95 -14.54
N GLU A 4 -3.14 -13.03 -15.32
CA GLU A 4 -4.31 -13.66 -15.96
C GLU A 4 -5.26 -14.31 -14.95
N SER A 5 -4.71 -14.81 -13.83
CA SER A 5 -5.50 -15.40 -12.73
C SER A 5 -6.41 -14.35 -12.07
N MET A 6 -5.93 -13.12 -11.90
CA MET A 6 -6.72 -12.02 -11.32
C MET A 6 -7.92 -11.63 -12.19
N VAL A 7 -7.72 -11.53 -13.51
CA VAL A 7 -8.83 -11.24 -14.45
C VAL A 7 -9.85 -12.38 -14.43
N HIS A 8 -9.37 -13.62 -14.42
CA HIS A 8 -10.23 -14.79 -14.34
C HIS A 8 -11.06 -14.81 -13.04
N ALA A 9 -10.47 -14.44 -11.91
CA ALA A 9 -11.20 -14.30 -10.65
C ALA A 9 -12.33 -13.26 -10.76
N LEU A 10 -12.09 -12.12 -11.41
CA LEU A 10 -13.13 -11.09 -11.65
C LEU A 10 -14.27 -11.60 -12.54
N GLU A 11 -13.97 -12.46 -13.51
CA GLU A 11 -14.97 -13.13 -14.35
C GLU A 11 -15.84 -14.10 -13.53
N LEU A 12 -15.22 -14.86 -12.62
CA LEU A 12 -15.92 -15.81 -11.74
C LEU A 12 -16.77 -15.12 -10.66
N ILE A 13 -16.34 -13.96 -10.15
CA ILE A 13 -17.09 -13.19 -9.14
C ILE A 13 -18.37 -12.59 -9.73
N ARG A 14 -18.35 -12.14 -11.00
CA ARG A 14 -19.49 -11.45 -11.64
C ARG A 14 -20.83 -12.18 -11.49
N PRO A 15 -20.97 -13.48 -11.86
CA PRO A 15 -22.23 -14.20 -11.73
C PRO A 15 -22.64 -14.48 -10.28
N MET A 16 -21.73 -14.31 -9.30
CA MET A 16 -22.00 -14.51 -7.88
C MET A 16 -22.62 -13.27 -7.22
N LEU A 17 -22.55 -12.11 -7.88
CA LEU A 17 -23.16 -10.87 -7.37
C LEU A 17 -24.67 -10.92 -7.56
N ALA A 18 -25.42 -10.78 -6.45
CA ALA A 18 -26.87 -10.62 -6.49
C ALA A 18 -27.28 -9.38 -7.31
N ALA A 19 -28.57 -9.29 -7.67
CA ALA A 19 -29.10 -8.11 -8.33
C ALA A 19 -28.85 -6.84 -7.49
N GLY A 20 -28.15 -5.86 -8.06
CA GLY A 20 -27.73 -4.65 -7.36
C GLY A 20 -26.47 -4.80 -6.49
N GLY A 21 -25.86 -5.98 -6.48
CA GLY A 21 -24.56 -6.24 -5.86
C GLY A 21 -23.46 -5.41 -6.49
N VAL A 22 -22.40 -5.17 -5.73
CA VAL A 22 -21.22 -4.40 -6.16
C VAL A 22 -19.95 -5.14 -5.81
N LEU A 23 -18.93 -4.95 -6.63
CA LEU A 23 -17.57 -5.35 -6.32
C LEU A 23 -16.85 -4.15 -5.70
N VAL A 24 -16.28 -4.35 -4.52
CA VAL A 24 -15.36 -3.38 -3.90
C VAL A 24 -13.96 -3.95 -4.05
N ASP A 25 -13.13 -3.20 -4.75
CA ASP A 25 -11.71 -3.48 -4.88
C ASP A 25 -10.93 -2.58 -3.91
N ILE A 26 -9.99 -3.18 -3.19
CA ILE A 26 -9.09 -2.50 -2.25
C ILE A 26 -7.73 -3.17 -2.35
N HIS A 27 -6.70 -2.42 -2.74
CA HIS A 27 -5.32 -2.90 -2.76
C HIS A 27 -4.34 -1.72 -2.61
N PRO A 28 -3.11 -1.97 -2.09
CA PRO A 28 -2.06 -0.97 -2.03
C PRO A 28 -1.71 -0.38 -3.40
N ARG A 29 -1.08 0.79 -3.41
CA ARG A 29 -0.46 1.29 -4.64
C ARG A 29 0.82 0.52 -4.97
N PRO A 30 1.23 0.46 -6.25
CA PRO A 30 2.49 -0.15 -6.65
C PRO A 30 3.72 0.67 -6.25
N GLU A 31 3.53 1.82 -5.59
CA GLU A 31 4.63 2.62 -5.07
C GLU A 31 5.00 2.15 -3.65
N PRO A 32 6.30 1.96 -3.35
CA PRO A 32 6.72 1.54 -2.03
C PRO A 32 6.37 2.60 -0.98
N PRO A 33 5.86 2.21 0.21
CA PRO A 33 5.53 3.16 1.27
C PRO A 33 6.75 3.95 1.76
N PRO A 34 6.70 5.30 1.76
CA PRO A 34 7.79 6.12 2.28
C PRO A 34 7.91 6.00 3.80
N ILE A 35 9.15 6.06 4.27
CA ILE A 35 9.53 6.25 5.67
C ILE A 35 10.02 7.69 5.83
N GLU A 36 9.46 8.38 6.80
CA GLU A 36 9.78 9.76 7.14
C GLU A 36 10.17 9.85 8.62
N VAL A 37 11.04 10.80 8.96
CA VAL A 37 11.35 11.18 10.34
C VAL A 37 10.80 12.58 10.57
N ARG A 38 9.95 12.74 11.57
CA ARG A 38 9.51 14.06 12.03
C ARG A 38 10.41 14.52 13.16
N LEU A 39 10.91 15.75 13.04
CA LEU A 39 11.64 16.48 14.09
C LEU A 39 10.89 17.80 14.34
N GLY A 40 10.13 17.87 15.42
CA GLY A 40 9.26 19.02 15.69
C GLY A 40 8.21 19.23 14.59
N ARG A 41 8.38 20.27 13.78
CA ARG A 41 7.46 20.62 12.67
C ARG A 41 7.97 20.20 11.29
N GLU A 42 9.19 19.70 11.21
CA GLU A 42 9.84 19.34 9.96
C GLU A 42 9.74 17.83 9.73
N ILE A 43 9.56 17.44 8.47
CA ILE A 43 9.47 16.06 8.03
C ILE A 43 10.61 15.81 7.06
N TYR A 44 11.38 14.77 7.34
CA TYR A 44 12.56 14.37 6.58
C TYR A 44 12.32 13.00 5.96
N PRO A 45 12.26 12.87 4.61
CA PRO A 45 12.19 11.57 3.97
C PRO A 45 13.52 10.84 4.19
N VAL A 46 13.46 9.58 4.65
CA VAL A 46 14.65 8.76 4.92
C VAL A 46 14.76 7.54 4.03
N GLY A 47 13.68 7.18 3.32
CA GLY A 47 13.68 6.08 2.38
C GLY A 47 12.30 5.48 2.21
N TRP A 48 12.27 4.20 1.88
CA TRP A 48 11.05 3.46 1.62
C TRP A 48 11.11 2.08 2.28
N VAL A 49 9.95 1.54 2.63
CA VAL A 49 9.80 0.10 2.84
C VAL A 49 9.93 -0.59 1.49
N ARG A 50 10.55 -1.76 1.47
CA ARG A 50 10.57 -2.66 0.31
C ARG A 50 9.80 -3.93 0.63
N GLU A 51 9.21 -4.54 -0.39
CA GLU A 51 8.70 -5.91 -0.32
C GLU A 51 9.65 -6.85 -1.07
N ALA A 52 9.68 -8.11 -0.66
CA ALA A 52 10.49 -9.13 -1.31
C ALA A 52 10.14 -9.36 -2.80
N ASP A 53 8.93 -9.00 -3.23
CA ASP A 53 8.39 -9.23 -4.58
C ASP A 53 8.22 -7.94 -5.43
N ASP A 54 8.89 -6.85 -5.04
CA ASP A 54 8.97 -5.58 -5.78
C ASP A 54 7.59 -4.96 -6.18
N TYR A 55 6.51 -5.21 -5.43
CA TYR A 55 5.20 -4.55 -5.61
C TYR A 55 4.48 -4.88 -6.94
N VAL A 56 4.96 -5.87 -7.69
CA VAL A 56 4.47 -6.19 -9.04
C VAL A 56 3.01 -6.63 -9.03
N GLU A 57 2.58 -7.32 -7.97
CA GLU A 57 1.19 -7.80 -7.86
C GLU A 57 0.16 -6.66 -7.82
N TYR A 58 0.52 -5.50 -7.29
CA TYR A 58 -0.38 -4.34 -7.26
C TYR A 58 -0.54 -3.69 -8.63
N VAL A 59 0.52 -3.72 -9.46
CA VAL A 59 0.41 -3.34 -10.88
C VAL A 59 -0.54 -4.30 -11.59
N TRP A 60 -0.42 -5.60 -11.35
CA TRP A 60 -1.30 -6.59 -11.94
C TRP A 60 -2.76 -6.42 -11.49
N ALA A 61 -3.02 -6.01 -10.25
CA ALA A 61 -4.35 -5.70 -9.76
C ALA A 61 -4.99 -4.53 -10.53
N ASP A 62 -4.24 -3.41 -10.68
CA ASP A 62 -4.66 -2.27 -11.50
C ASP A 62 -4.98 -2.69 -12.94
N GLU A 63 -4.11 -3.48 -13.54
CA GLU A 63 -4.26 -3.98 -14.92
C GLU A 63 -5.43 -4.94 -15.08
N ALA A 64 -5.68 -5.81 -14.10
CA ALA A 64 -6.78 -6.75 -14.11
C ALA A 64 -8.13 -6.03 -14.07
N LEU A 65 -8.25 -5.02 -13.20
CA LEU A 65 -9.45 -4.17 -13.14
C LEU A 65 -9.67 -3.38 -14.42
N ALA A 66 -8.61 -2.80 -14.98
CA ALA A 66 -8.69 -2.10 -16.26
C ALA A 66 -9.16 -3.04 -17.38
N THR A 67 -8.64 -4.27 -17.40
CA THR A 67 -9.04 -5.32 -18.35
C THR A 67 -10.50 -5.71 -18.18
N ALA A 68 -10.96 -5.92 -16.94
CA ALA A 68 -12.35 -6.29 -16.66
C ALA A 68 -13.35 -5.20 -17.08
N VAL A 69 -12.99 -3.93 -16.88
CA VAL A 69 -13.78 -2.79 -17.38
C VAL A 69 -13.77 -2.73 -18.91
N ALA A 70 -12.60 -2.88 -19.54
CA ALA A 70 -12.47 -2.86 -20.99
C ALA A 70 -13.24 -4.00 -21.68
N ARG A 71 -13.34 -5.17 -21.04
CA ARG A 71 -14.14 -6.32 -21.49
C ARG A 71 -15.65 -6.16 -21.23
N GLY A 72 -16.08 -5.05 -20.62
CA GLY A 72 -17.48 -4.81 -20.30
C GLY A 72 -18.03 -5.75 -19.22
N LEU A 73 -17.19 -6.28 -18.34
CA LEU A 73 -17.64 -7.11 -17.21
C LEU A 73 -18.20 -6.23 -16.09
N TYR A 74 -17.62 -5.06 -15.91
CA TYR A 74 -17.98 -4.10 -14.86
C TYR A 74 -17.92 -2.67 -15.37
N THR A 75 -18.67 -1.79 -14.72
CA THR A 75 -18.50 -0.33 -14.81
C THR A 75 -17.95 0.20 -13.49
N ARG A 76 -16.94 1.07 -13.56
CA ARG A 76 -16.40 1.75 -12.37
C ARG A 76 -17.33 2.90 -11.98
N GLU A 77 -17.94 2.82 -10.79
CA GLU A 77 -18.85 3.86 -10.29
C GLU A 77 -18.08 4.95 -9.54
N LYS A 78 -17.13 4.55 -8.68
CA LYS A 78 -16.33 5.45 -7.85
C LYS A 78 -14.93 4.89 -7.65
N GLN A 79 -13.98 5.79 -7.46
CA GLN A 79 -12.60 5.48 -7.10
C GLN A 79 -12.10 6.52 -6.11
N GLY A 80 -11.23 6.10 -5.20
CA GLY A 80 -10.53 6.96 -4.27
C GLY A 80 -9.23 6.32 -3.80
N SER A 81 -8.56 7.03 -2.90
CA SER A 81 -7.43 6.50 -2.15
C SER A 81 -7.43 7.08 -0.75
N PHE A 82 -6.86 6.33 0.18
CA PHE A 82 -6.63 6.77 1.55
C PHE A 82 -5.25 6.26 2.00
N ALA A 83 -4.76 6.74 3.13
CA ALA A 83 -3.47 6.32 3.65
C ALA A 83 -3.61 5.70 5.04
N PHE A 84 -2.99 4.55 5.24
CA PHE A 84 -2.67 4.05 6.58
C PHE A 84 -1.37 4.74 7.01
N THR A 85 -1.39 5.37 8.19
CA THR A 85 -0.21 6.05 8.74
C THR A 85 0.14 5.44 10.08
N THR A 86 1.34 4.86 10.15
CA THR A 86 1.89 4.29 11.38
C THR A 86 2.90 5.27 11.95
N TYR A 87 2.78 5.54 13.24
CA TYR A 87 3.68 6.40 14.00
C TYR A 87 4.40 5.56 15.03
N THR A 88 5.73 5.64 15.07
CA THR A 88 6.56 4.95 16.07
C THR A 88 7.58 5.90 16.67
N ALA A 89 8.04 5.59 17.88
CA ALA A 89 9.05 6.40 18.55
C ALA A 89 10.45 6.18 17.95
N SER A 90 10.67 5.09 17.19
CA SER A 90 11.94 4.82 16.53
C SER A 90 11.80 3.95 15.28
N ILE A 91 12.85 3.95 14.45
CA ILE A 91 12.94 3.09 13.26
C ILE A 91 13.03 1.61 13.62
N LEU A 92 13.61 1.28 14.78
CA LEU A 92 13.69 -0.10 15.27
C LEU A 92 12.31 -0.62 15.69
N GLU A 93 11.53 0.22 16.37
CA GLU A 93 10.14 -0.11 16.70
C GLU A 93 9.29 -0.28 15.42
N LEU A 94 9.49 0.56 14.40
CA LEU A 94 8.82 0.37 13.11
C LEU A 94 9.20 -0.96 12.48
N ARG A 95 10.49 -1.31 12.47
CA ARG A 95 10.97 -2.60 11.93
C ARG A 95 10.34 -3.77 12.67
N ASP A 96 10.31 -3.72 14.00
CA ASP A 96 9.73 -4.79 14.82
C ASP A 96 8.22 -4.91 14.57
N HIS A 97 7.50 -3.79 14.45
CA HIS A 97 6.09 -3.77 14.05
C HIS A 97 5.84 -4.36 12.66
N LEU A 98 6.69 -4.03 11.67
CA LEU A 98 6.59 -4.58 10.32
C LEU A 98 6.84 -6.09 10.31
N ALA A 99 7.81 -6.59 11.09
CA ALA A 99 8.06 -8.02 11.20
C ALA A 99 6.85 -8.82 11.73
N GLU A 100 5.97 -8.18 12.51
CA GLU A 100 4.74 -8.80 13.03
C GLU A 100 3.54 -8.69 12.09
N THR A 101 3.45 -7.60 11.32
CA THR A 101 2.24 -7.22 10.58
C THR A 101 2.36 -7.35 9.06
N TRP A 102 3.58 -7.33 8.55
CA TRP A 102 3.89 -7.37 7.12
C TRP A 102 5.16 -8.18 6.89
N THR A 103 4.99 -9.51 6.84
CA THR A 103 6.09 -10.49 6.92
C THR A 103 7.19 -10.32 5.87
N ASP A 104 6.85 -9.78 4.69
CA ASP A 104 7.78 -9.61 3.56
C ASP A 104 8.36 -8.19 3.48
N ALA A 105 8.04 -7.32 4.44
CA ALA A 105 8.55 -5.96 4.49
C ALA A 105 10.00 -5.91 4.97
N ILE A 106 10.81 -5.16 4.23
CA ILE A 106 12.23 -4.95 4.50
C ILE A 106 12.49 -3.44 4.57
N ILE A 107 13.20 -3.03 5.63
CA ILE A 107 13.78 -1.68 5.73
C ILE A 107 15.29 -1.84 5.50
N ASP A 108 15.80 -1.20 4.46
CA ASP A 108 17.24 -1.25 4.15
C ASP A 108 18.08 -0.66 5.30
N GLU A 109 19.24 -1.28 5.59
CA GLU A 109 20.15 -0.82 6.66
C GLU A 109 20.59 0.64 6.50
N ALA A 110 20.71 1.12 5.26
CA ALA A 110 21.01 2.52 4.97
C ALA A 110 19.89 3.46 5.45
N VAL A 111 18.62 3.05 5.29
CA VAL A 111 17.44 3.80 5.76
C VAL A 111 17.39 3.78 7.29
N ILE A 112 17.70 2.63 7.91
CA ILE A 112 17.83 2.52 9.38
C ILE A 112 18.89 3.48 9.90
N GLY A 113 20.09 3.47 9.30
CA GLY A 113 21.19 4.37 9.67
C GLY A 113 20.80 5.84 9.55
N GLN A 114 20.24 6.24 8.40
CA GLN A 114 19.81 7.62 8.17
C GLN A 114 18.72 8.08 9.17
N ALA A 115 17.75 7.21 9.48
CA ALA A 115 16.73 7.51 10.47
C ALA A 115 17.33 7.66 11.87
N LEU A 116 18.24 6.77 12.28
CA LEU A 116 18.93 6.85 13.57
C LEU A 116 19.74 8.15 13.70
N ASP A 117 20.45 8.56 12.65
CA ASP A 117 21.23 9.80 12.65
C ASP A 117 20.34 11.04 12.89
N LEU A 118 19.19 11.12 12.21
CA LEU A 118 18.21 12.20 12.42
C LEU A 118 17.61 12.16 13.83
N MET A 119 17.33 10.96 14.34
CA MET A 119 16.75 10.75 15.66
C MET A 119 17.73 11.08 16.80
N GLN A 120 19.04 11.21 16.55
CA GLN A 120 20.03 11.63 17.56
C GLN A 120 20.12 13.15 17.76
N THR A 121 19.46 13.95 16.92
CA THR A 121 19.47 15.42 17.03
C THR A 121 18.87 15.91 18.35
N VAL A 122 19.14 17.15 18.79
CA VAL A 122 18.58 17.68 20.05
C VAL A 122 17.13 18.17 19.94
N GLN A 123 16.50 18.05 18.77
CA GLN A 123 15.14 18.54 18.56
C GLN A 123 14.12 17.77 19.41
N PRO A 124 13.10 18.43 19.98
CA PRO A 124 11.99 17.74 20.64
C PRO A 124 11.04 17.10 19.63
N ASP A 125 10.10 16.28 20.13
CA ASP A 125 9.01 15.67 19.35
C ASP A 125 9.49 14.91 18.11
N LYS A 126 10.13 13.76 18.36
CA LYS A 126 10.66 12.90 17.32
C LYS A 126 9.80 11.65 17.14
N GLU A 127 9.53 11.32 15.90
CA GLU A 127 8.86 10.07 15.53
C GLU A 127 9.27 9.64 14.13
N VAL A 128 9.11 8.35 13.88
CA VAL A 128 9.17 7.77 12.55
C VAL A 128 7.75 7.57 12.06
N ILE A 129 7.52 7.93 10.81
CA ILE A 129 6.22 7.88 10.15
C ILE A 129 6.35 6.97 8.94
N LEU A 130 5.48 5.96 8.86
CA LEU A 130 5.27 5.15 7.66
C LEU A 130 3.91 5.50 7.07
N ARG A 131 3.84 5.75 5.77
CA ARG A 131 2.58 6.03 5.08
C ARG A 131 2.34 5.08 3.91
N GLU A 132 1.43 4.15 4.09
CA GLU A 132 0.99 3.26 3.02
C GLU A 132 -0.27 3.85 2.34
N VAL A 133 -0.23 4.04 1.03
CA VAL A 133 -1.39 4.53 0.27
C VAL A 133 -2.13 3.37 -0.36
N VAL A 134 -3.42 3.28 -0.07
CA VAL A 134 -4.32 2.24 -0.56
C VAL A 134 -5.31 2.83 -1.54
N LYS A 135 -5.53 2.13 -2.66
CA LYS A 135 -6.58 2.42 -3.62
C LYS A 135 -7.86 1.69 -3.22
N ILE A 136 -8.98 2.33 -3.49
CA ILE A 136 -10.30 1.74 -3.33
C ILE A 136 -11.17 2.09 -4.54
N ALA A 137 -11.85 1.10 -5.10
CA ALA A 137 -12.79 1.28 -6.18
C ALA A 137 -14.09 0.54 -5.92
N ARG A 138 -15.20 1.15 -6.35
CA ARG A 138 -16.52 0.52 -6.39
C ARG A 138 -16.88 0.26 -7.84
N LEU A 139 -17.13 -1.00 -8.16
CA LEU A 139 -17.51 -1.46 -9.48
C LEU A 139 -18.89 -2.10 -9.45
N LYS A 140 -19.67 -1.87 -10.49
CA LYS A 140 -20.98 -2.48 -10.69
C LYS A 140 -20.89 -3.50 -11.83
N PRO A 141 -21.41 -4.72 -11.67
CA PRO A 141 -21.47 -5.68 -12.76
C PRO A 141 -22.36 -5.14 -13.88
N LEU A 142 -21.91 -5.31 -15.12
CA LEU A 142 -22.71 -5.05 -16.31
C LEU A 142 -23.56 -6.26 -16.66
#